data_AF-A0A964JAS3-F1
#
_entry.id   AF-A0A964JAS3-F1
#
_cell.length_a   1.000
_cell.length_b   1.000
_cell.length_c   1.000
_cell.angle_alpha   90.00
_cell.angle_beta   90.00
_cell.angle_gamma   90.00
#
_symmetry.space_group_name_H-M   'P 1'
#
loop_
_entity.id
_entity.type
_entity.pdbx_description
1 polymer ?
#
loop_
_entity_poly.entity_id
_entity_poly.type
_entity_poly.pdbx_seq_one_letter_code
_entity_poly.pdbx_strand_id
1 'polypeptide(L)'
;MIQSMRTPGLFPLRACVLLLGSALGLSACGESVNRFLGLARDAPDEFRVTARAPLSMPTKFELPPPRSGASRPQELSERQQAEQVLVPALALESPSAATPSPGQQVLLSAAGPQASPDIRDQVAVDASREADQRSLVQRMLFWQTPKDRAVTVDATREAKRLRENAALGQDTRVGDTAVEQPKLRSFFDSIF
;
A
#
# COMPACT_ATOMS: atom_id res chain seq x y z
N MET A 1 11.63 66.98 -37.29
CA MET A 1 12.01 67.26 -35.89
C MET A 1 11.29 66.28 -34.97
N ILE A 2 11.72 65.01 -34.91
CA ILE A 2 11.28 64.04 -33.88
C ILE A 2 12.48 63.11 -33.61
N GLN A 3 13.03 63.21 -32.40
CA GLN A 3 14.24 62.54 -31.92
C GLN A 3 13.80 61.37 -31.02
N SER A 4 14.08 60.12 -31.43
CA SER A 4 13.85 58.94 -30.60
C SER A 4 15.17 58.51 -29.95
N MET A 5 15.33 58.85 -28.67
CA MET A 5 16.47 58.43 -27.86
C MET A 5 16.21 56.99 -27.36
N ARG A 6 16.95 56.01 -27.89
CA ARG A 6 17.07 54.67 -27.30
C ARG A 6 18.20 54.71 -26.26
N THR A 7 17.87 54.47 -25.01
CA THR A 7 18.82 54.32 -23.90
C THR A 7 19.52 52.95 -23.96
N PRO A 8 20.85 52.89 -24.04
CA PRO A 8 21.59 51.64 -23.82
C PRO A 8 22.03 51.58 -22.35
N GLY A 9 21.91 50.42 -21.69
CA GLY A 9 22.81 50.15 -20.56
C GLY A 9 22.31 49.48 -19.28
N LEU A 10 21.14 48.84 -19.21
CA LEU A 10 20.75 48.07 -18.00
C LEU A 10 20.61 46.55 -18.17
N PHE A 11 20.65 46.04 -19.41
CA PHE A 11 20.54 44.60 -19.68
C PHE A 11 21.78 43.75 -19.32
N PRO A 12 23.03 44.16 -19.61
CA PRO A 12 24.18 43.28 -19.35
C PRO A 12 24.48 43.12 -17.85
N LEU A 13 24.21 44.16 -17.05
CA LEU A 13 24.42 44.15 -15.60
C LEU A 13 23.46 43.20 -14.87
N ARG A 14 22.18 43.14 -15.31
CA ARG A 14 21.19 42.19 -14.77
C ARG A 14 21.50 40.75 -15.13
N ALA A 15 22.00 40.50 -16.33
CA ALA A 15 22.42 39.17 -16.77
C ALA A 15 23.62 38.65 -15.95
N CYS A 16 24.61 39.49 -15.67
CA CYS A 16 25.75 39.12 -14.82
C CYS A 16 25.33 38.78 -13.38
N VAL A 17 24.40 39.54 -12.79
CA VAL A 17 23.92 39.27 -11.41
C VAL A 17 23.13 37.96 -11.35
N LEU A 18 22.29 37.67 -12.34
CA LEU A 18 21.57 36.39 -12.43
C LEU A 18 22.52 35.21 -12.62
N LEU A 19 23.53 35.35 -13.47
CA LEU A 19 24.49 34.29 -13.76
C LEU A 19 25.37 34.01 -12.54
N LEU A 20 25.83 35.05 -11.84
CA LEU A 20 26.59 34.91 -10.61
C LEU A 20 25.72 34.30 -9.50
N GLY A 21 24.48 34.74 -9.34
CA GLY A 21 23.53 34.15 -8.38
C GLY A 21 23.24 32.67 -8.66
N SER A 22 23.11 32.27 -9.93
CA SER A 22 22.94 30.86 -10.30
C SER A 22 24.18 30.02 -10.00
N ALA A 23 25.39 30.54 -10.24
CA ALA A 23 26.63 29.84 -9.95
C ALA A 23 26.84 29.61 -8.44
N LEU A 24 26.46 30.59 -7.60
CA LEU A 24 26.46 30.44 -6.14
C LEU A 24 25.35 29.48 -5.64
N GLY A 25 24.22 29.40 -6.32
CA GLY A 25 23.16 28.43 -6.00
C GLY A 25 23.56 26.98 -6.32
N LEU A 26 24.25 26.76 -7.44
CA LEU A 26 24.70 25.41 -7.84
C LEU A 26 25.81 24.85 -6.94
N SER A 27 26.69 25.70 -6.38
CA SER A 27 27.76 25.23 -5.48
C SER A 27 27.23 24.70 -4.14
N ALA A 28 26.04 25.15 -3.70
CA ALA A 28 25.40 24.68 -2.47
C ALA A 28 24.73 23.30 -2.61
N CYS A 29 24.42 22.85 -3.82
CA CYS A 29 23.79 21.54 -4.07
C CYS A 29 24.80 20.38 -4.26
N GLY A 30 26.10 20.65 -4.28
CA GLY A 30 27.11 19.62 -4.53
C GLY A 30 27.15 18.52 -3.46
N GLU A 31 27.01 18.89 -2.18
CA GLU A 31 27.07 17.96 -1.05
C GLU A 31 25.95 16.91 -1.08
N SER A 32 24.71 17.34 -1.34
CA SER A 32 23.53 16.45 -1.36
C SER A 32 23.54 15.51 -2.56
N VAL A 33 24.00 15.99 -3.71
CA VAL A 33 24.15 15.16 -4.93
C VAL A 33 25.26 14.13 -4.73
N ASN A 34 26.39 14.50 -4.12
CA ASN A 34 27.48 13.56 -3.82
C ASN A 34 27.06 12.47 -2.84
N ARG A 35 26.21 12.80 -1.85
CA ARG A 35 25.63 11.82 -0.92
C ARG A 35 24.62 10.89 -1.61
N PHE A 36 23.76 11.42 -2.48
CA PHE A 36 22.80 10.63 -3.26
C PHE A 36 23.47 9.70 -4.27
N LEU A 37 24.55 10.15 -4.91
CA LEU A 37 25.36 9.36 -5.83
C LEU A 37 26.32 8.37 -5.13
N GLY A 38 26.30 8.31 -3.78
CA GLY A 38 27.13 7.38 -3.00
C GLY A 38 28.63 7.69 -3.01
N LEU A 39 29.02 8.89 -3.46
CA LEU A 39 30.40 9.38 -3.44
C LEU A 39 30.84 9.85 -2.05
N ALA A 40 29.87 10.21 -1.20
CA ALA A 40 30.11 10.50 0.22
C ALA A 40 29.89 9.24 1.07
N ARG A 41 30.90 8.90 1.88
CA ARG A 41 30.88 7.76 2.80
C ARG A 41 30.27 8.19 4.14
N ASP A 42 29.01 7.82 4.41
CA ASP A 42 28.47 7.83 5.78
C ASP A 42 28.98 6.57 6.50
N ALA A 43 30.03 6.73 7.30
CA ALA A 43 30.42 5.67 8.23
C ALA A 43 29.45 5.68 9.42
N PRO A 44 28.91 4.52 9.84
CA PRO A 44 28.09 4.46 11.04
C PRO A 44 28.93 4.88 12.26
N ASP A 45 28.32 5.69 13.13
CA ASP A 45 28.94 6.20 14.34
C ASP A 45 29.30 5.05 15.30
N GLU A 46 30.60 4.82 15.45
CA GLU A 46 31.20 3.78 16.30
C GLU A 46 30.96 4.00 17.80
N PHE A 47 30.48 5.18 18.20
CA PHE A 47 30.09 5.49 19.58
C PHE A 47 28.57 5.51 19.81
N ARG A 48 27.78 5.17 18.79
CA ARG A 48 26.32 5.13 18.92
C ARG A 48 25.88 3.96 19.80
N VAL A 49 25.54 4.24 21.05
CA VAL A 49 24.98 3.27 21.98
C VAL A 49 23.51 2.98 21.62
N THR A 50 23.21 1.73 21.26
CA THR A 50 21.82 1.26 21.09
C THR A 50 21.20 0.97 22.46
N ALA A 51 19.98 1.47 22.70
CA ALA A 51 19.24 1.15 23.91
C ALA A 51 18.94 -0.35 23.99
N ARG A 52 19.31 -1.00 25.09
CA ARG A 52 18.95 -2.39 25.38
C ARG A 52 17.68 -2.43 26.19
N ALA A 53 16.89 -3.50 26.03
CA ALA A 53 15.71 -3.71 26.86
C ALA A 53 16.08 -3.72 28.36
N PRO A 54 15.28 -3.09 29.24
CA PRO A 54 15.56 -3.06 30.67
C PRO A 54 15.57 -4.46 31.26
N LEU A 55 16.49 -4.73 32.18
CA LEU A 55 16.61 -6.01 32.87
C LEU A 55 15.55 -6.12 33.96
N SER A 56 14.64 -7.09 33.85
CA SER A 56 13.75 -7.49 34.95
C SER A 56 14.30 -8.70 35.68
N MET A 57 14.15 -8.72 37.01
CA MET A 57 14.63 -9.82 37.83
C MET A 57 13.68 -11.02 37.70
N PRO A 58 14.15 -12.18 37.23
CA PRO A 58 13.29 -13.36 37.13
C PRO A 58 12.95 -13.88 38.53
N THR A 59 11.73 -14.43 38.68
CA THR A 59 11.22 -15.00 39.93
C THR A 59 11.92 -16.29 40.37
N LYS A 60 12.78 -16.87 39.51
CA LYS A 60 13.59 -18.06 39.79
C LYS A 60 15.04 -17.81 39.33
N PHE A 61 16.01 -18.21 40.16
CA PHE A 61 17.45 -18.00 39.94
C PHE A 61 18.16 -19.21 39.33
N GLU A 62 17.45 -20.32 39.12
CA GLU A 62 18.01 -21.52 38.51
C GLU A 62 18.13 -21.31 37.00
N LEU A 63 19.32 -20.93 36.56
CA LEU A 63 19.64 -20.79 35.14
C LEU A 63 19.97 -22.19 34.57
N PRO A 64 19.28 -22.62 33.50
CA PRO A 64 19.73 -23.76 32.71
C PRO A 64 21.16 -23.50 32.22
N PRO A 65 22.01 -24.54 32.12
CA PRO A 65 23.38 -24.37 31.64
C PRO A 65 23.36 -23.71 30.24
N PRO A 66 24.17 -22.66 30.03
CA PRO A 66 24.15 -21.93 28.77
C PRO A 66 24.64 -22.84 27.64
N ARG A 67 23.89 -22.90 26.55
CA ARG A 67 24.34 -23.56 25.32
C ARG A 67 25.28 -22.60 24.59
N SER A 68 26.54 -22.99 24.41
CA SER A 68 27.51 -22.21 23.64
C SER A 68 26.99 -21.99 22.21
N GLY A 69 27.01 -20.73 21.74
CA GLY A 69 26.60 -20.37 20.39
C GLY A 69 25.10 -20.16 20.16
N ALA A 70 24.24 -20.32 21.17
CA ALA A 70 22.82 -19.98 21.03
C ALA A 70 22.63 -18.45 20.98
N SER A 71 21.78 -17.98 20.05
CA SER A 71 21.37 -16.58 19.96
C SER A 71 20.71 -16.15 21.27
N ARG A 72 21.10 -14.98 21.79
CA ARG A 72 20.54 -14.44 23.03
C ARG A 72 19.05 -14.15 22.85
N PRO A 73 18.15 -14.73 23.66
CA PRO A 73 16.71 -14.53 23.51
C PRO A 73 16.25 -13.08 23.69
N GLN A 74 17.04 -12.26 24.39
CA GLN A 74 16.73 -10.85 24.67
C GLN A 74 17.27 -9.90 23.58
N GLU A 75 18.09 -10.40 22.66
CA GLU A 75 18.61 -9.60 21.55
C GLU A 75 17.74 -9.84 20.31
N LEU A 76 16.97 -8.83 19.92
CA LEU A 76 16.35 -8.82 18.60
C LEU A 76 17.46 -8.74 17.55
N SER A 77 17.41 -9.59 16.53
CA SER A 77 18.37 -9.48 15.42
C SER A 77 18.18 -8.16 14.68
N GLU A 78 19.26 -7.62 14.11
CA GLU A 78 19.22 -6.38 13.31
C GLU A 78 18.20 -6.47 12.17
N ARG A 79 18.07 -7.67 11.59
CA ARG A 79 17.06 -7.98 10.57
C ARG A 79 15.65 -7.81 11.11
N GLN A 80 15.34 -8.38 12.28
CA GLN A 80 14.02 -8.23 12.91
C GLN A 80 13.73 -6.78 13.28
N GLN A 81 14.75 -6.04 13.71
CA GLN A 81 14.60 -4.61 14.01
C GLN A 81 14.28 -3.80 12.74
N ALA A 82 14.92 -4.11 11.62
CA ALA A 82 14.60 -3.50 10.32
C ALA A 82 13.19 -3.87 9.84
N GLU A 83 12.79 -5.15 9.96
CA GLU A 83 11.46 -5.62 9.61
C GLU A 83 10.36 -4.92 10.45
N GLN A 84 10.59 -4.68 11.74
CA GLN A 84 9.66 -3.93 12.60
C GLN A 84 9.52 -2.46 12.20
N VAL A 85 10.59 -1.83 11.71
CA VAL A 85 10.54 -0.45 11.18
C VAL A 85 9.77 -0.39 9.86
N LEU A 86 9.95 -1.39 9.00
CA LEU A 86 9.27 -1.46 7.70
C LEU A 86 7.79 -1.84 7.84
N VAL A 87 7.46 -2.69 8.81
CA VAL A 87 6.09 -3.19 9.03
C VAL A 87 5.76 -3.20 10.53
N PRO A 88 5.42 -2.03 11.11
CA PRO A 88 5.14 -1.92 12.54
C PRO A 88 3.93 -2.74 13.00
N ALA A 89 3.01 -3.09 12.08
CA ALA A 89 1.87 -3.95 12.36
C ALA A 89 2.28 -5.38 12.77
N LEU A 90 3.33 -5.94 12.14
CA LEU A 90 3.84 -7.28 12.47
C LEU A 90 4.51 -7.33 13.86
N ALA A 91 4.96 -6.20 14.38
CA ALA A 91 5.53 -6.09 15.73
C ALA A 91 4.44 -6.14 16.82
N LEU A 92 3.23 -5.67 16.50
CA LEU A 92 2.06 -5.68 17.37
C LEU A 92 1.32 -7.02 17.29
N GLU A 93 1.41 -7.69 16.14
CA GLU A 93 0.98 -9.07 15.95
C GLU A 93 2.02 -10.04 16.53
N SER A 94 2.14 -10.04 17.85
CA SER A 94 2.53 -11.27 18.53
C SER A 94 1.48 -12.32 18.16
N PRO A 95 1.84 -13.48 17.58
CA PRO A 95 0.92 -14.59 17.35
C PRO A 95 0.63 -15.30 18.67
N SER A 96 0.35 -14.53 19.72
CA SER A 96 -0.40 -15.05 20.84
C SER A 96 -1.80 -15.21 20.28
N ALA A 97 -2.16 -16.46 19.98
CA ALA A 97 -3.51 -16.89 19.75
C ALA A 97 -4.35 -16.48 20.97
N ALA A 98 -4.76 -15.21 21.00
CA ALA A 98 -5.70 -14.71 21.98
C ALA A 98 -6.99 -15.46 21.68
N THR A 99 -7.35 -16.41 22.55
CA THR A 99 -8.62 -17.11 22.49
C THR A 99 -9.70 -16.06 22.28
N PRO A 100 -10.45 -16.11 21.15
CA PRO A 100 -11.41 -15.07 20.82
C PRO A 100 -12.40 -14.94 21.98
N SER A 101 -12.61 -13.71 22.43
CA SER A 101 -13.60 -13.41 23.46
C SER A 101 -14.98 -13.95 23.06
N PRO A 102 -15.89 -14.21 24.02
CA PRO A 102 -17.25 -14.68 23.69
C PRO A 102 -17.96 -13.78 22.66
N GLY A 103 -17.77 -12.46 22.75
CA GLY A 103 -18.28 -11.51 21.76
C GLY A 103 -17.64 -11.66 20.38
N GLN A 104 -16.32 -11.88 20.30
CA GLN A 104 -15.65 -12.18 19.03
C GLN A 104 -16.11 -13.49 18.42
N GLN A 105 -16.40 -14.52 19.22
CA GLN A 105 -16.92 -15.79 18.69
C GLN A 105 -18.31 -15.64 18.06
N VAL A 106 -19.17 -14.83 18.65
CA VAL A 106 -20.49 -14.50 18.08
C VAL A 106 -20.36 -13.69 16.79
N LEU A 107 -19.43 -12.73 16.74
CA LEU A 107 -19.17 -11.97 15.52
C LEU A 107 -18.55 -12.85 14.42
N LEU A 108 -17.65 -13.77 14.77
CA LEU A 108 -17.05 -14.73 13.85
C LEU A 108 -18.08 -15.71 13.29
N SER A 109 -19.04 -16.17 14.10
CA SER A 109 -20.13 -17.03 13.61
C SER A 109 -21.12 -16.25 12.75
N ALA A 110 -21.35 -14.96 13.05
CA ALA A 110 -22.19 -14.08 12.23
C ALA A 110 -21.51 -13.62 10.92
N ALA A 111 -20.18 -13.59 10.87
CA ALA A 111 -19.41 -13.18 9.68
C ALA A 111 -19.52 -14.16 8.51
N GLY A 112 -20.10 -15.34 8.74
CA GLY A 112 -20.31 -16.37 7.72
C GLY A 112 -19.16 -17.38 7.64
N PRO A 113 -19.19 -18.27 6.65
CA PRO A 113 -18.20 -19.33 6.51
C PRO A 113 -16.81 -18.76 6.24
N GLN A 114 -15.80 -19.35 6.87
CA GLN A 114 -14.39 -19.00 6.66
C GLN A 114 -14.02 -19.21 5.19
N ALA A 115 -13.30 -18.26 4.62
CA ALA A 115 -12.73 -18.42 3.27
C ALA A 115 -11.72 -19.57 3.26
N SER A 116 -11.63 -20.29 2.14
CA SER A 116 -10.60 -21.31 1.99
C SER A 116 -9.21 -20.68 2.04
N PRO A 117 -8.22 -21.30 2.72
CA PRO A 117 -6.86 -20.78 2.79
C PRO A 117 -6.25 -20.55 1.39
N ASP A 118 -6.64 -21.38 0.42
CA ASP A 118 -6.12 -21.34 -0.95
C ASP A 118 -6.92 -20.42 -1.90
N ILE A 119 -7.82 -19.58 -1.38
CA ILE A 119 -8.69 -18.75 -2.24
C ILE A 119 -7.88 -17.83 -3.17
N ARG A 120 -6.71 -17.37 -2.73
CA ARG A 120 -5.83 -16.52 -3.54
C ARG A 120 -5.24 -17.28 -4.71
N ASP A 121 -4.86 -18.53 -4.49
CA ASP A 121 -4.31 -19.40 -5.52
C ASP A 121 -5.40 -19.80 -6.52
N GLN A 122 -6.61 -20.12 -6.04
CA GLN A 122 -7.76 -20.40 -6.89
C GLN A 122 -8.11 -19.19 -7.78
N VAL A 123 -8.20 -17.99 -7.20
CA VAL A 123 -8.45 -16.75 -7.97
C VAL A 123 -7.34 -16.48 -8.98
N ALA A 124 -6.08 -16.72 -8.62
CA ALA A 124 -4.96 -16.53 -9.55
C ALA A 124 -5.04 -17.53 -10.72
N VAL A 125 -5.36 -18.79 -10.44
CA VAL A 125 -5.56 -19.83 -11.46
C VAL A 125 -6.74 -19.47 -12.36
N ASP A 126 -7.87 -19.06 -11.82
CA ASP A 126 -9.06 -18.69 -12.59
C ASP A 126 -8.79 -17.48 -13.49
N ALA A 127 -8.13 -16.44 -12.95
CA ALA A 127 -7.71 -15.27 -13.73
C ALA A 127 -6.75 -15.64 -14.87
N SER A 128 -5.83 -16.59 -14.64
CA SER A 128 -4.90 -17.06 -15.68
C SER A 128 -5.61 -17.83 -16.80
N ARG A 129 -6.61 -18.67 -16.45
CA ARG A 129 -7.41 -19.42 -17.43
C ARG A 129 -8.26 -18.50 -18.29
N GLU A 130 -8.88 -17.48 -17.70
CA GLU A 130 -9.64 -16.48 -18.46
C GLU A 130 -8.75 -15.70 -19.45
N ALA A 131 -7.51 -15.41 -19.06
CA ALA A 131 -6.56 -14.73 -19.93
C ALA A 131 -6.14 -15.63 -21.11
N ASP A 132 -5.95 -16.93 -20.87
CA ASP A 132 -5.51 -17.90 -21.86
C ASP A 132 -6.62 -18.26 -22.87
N GLN A 133 -7.88 -18.36 -22.40
CA GLN A 133 -9.05 -18.65 -23.23
C GLN A 133 -9.39 -17.56 -24.26
N ARG A 134 -8.78 -16.37 -24.19
CA ARG A 134 -8.97 -15.33 -25.21
C ARG A 134 -8.21 -15.69 -26.48
N SER A 135 -8.96 -16.17 -27.48
CA SER A 135 -8.45 -16.43 -28.83
C SER A 135 -7.71 -15.20 -29.39
N LEU A 136 -6.76 -15.44 -30.31
CA LEU A 136 -6.04 -14.35 -30.99
C LEU A 136 -7.00 -13.34 -31.63
N VAL A 137 -8.11 -13.82 -32.20
CA VAL A 137 -9.16 -12.98 -32.81
C VAL A 137 -9.86 -12.12 -31.76
N GLN A 138 -10.22 -12.69 -30.59
CA GLN A 138 -10.81 -11.94 -29.46
C GLN A 138 -9.88 -10.82 -29.00
N ARG A 139 -8.58 -11.10 -28.95
CA ARG A 139 -7.54 -10.15 -28.52
C ARG A 139 -7.35 -9.01 -29.51
N MET A 140 -7.49 -9.28 -30.81
CA MET A 140 -7.48 -8.26 -31.86
C MET A 140 -8.79 -7.46 -31.92
N LEU A 141 -9.94 -8.11 -31.77
CA LEU A 141 -11.26 -7.47 -31.83
C LEU A 141 -11.49 -6.53 -30.63
N PHE A 142 -11.05 -6.95 -29.44
CA PHE A 142 -11.17 -6.20 -28.18
C PHE A 142 -9.82 -5.70 -27.68
N TRP A 143 -8.98 -5.22 -28.60
CA TRP A 143 -7.68 -4.60 -28.29
C TRP A 143 -7.81 -3.28 -27.50
N GLN A 144 -8.96 -2.62 -27.60
CA GLN A 144 -9.32 -1.47 -26.78
C GLN A 144 -9.96 -1.91 -25.46
N THR A 145 -9.59 -1.23 -24.38
CA THR A 145 -10.18 -1.45 -23.06
C THR A 145 -11.69 -1.27 -23.16
N PRO A 146 -12.51 -2.31 -22.94
CA PRO A 146 -13.96 -2.15 -22.94
C PRO A 146 -14.32 -1.14 -21.84
N LYS A 147 -14.96 -0.05 -22.26
CA LYS A 147 -15.27 1.12 -21.43
C LYS A 147 -16.27 0.81 -20.31
N ASP A 148 -17.04 -0.26 -20.46
CA ASP A 148 -18.19 -0.57 -19.60
C ASP A 148 -18.10 -2.00 -19.03
N ARG A 149 -17.16 -2.24 -18.11
CA ARG A 149 -17.16 -3.46 -17.27
C ARG A 149 -17.50 -3.21 -15.81
N ALA A 150 -17.81 -1.98 -15.42
CA ALA A 150 -18.33 -1.69 -14.08
C ALA A 150 -19.81 -2.12 -14.02
N VAL A 151 -20.03 -3.42 -13.82
CA VAL A 151 -21.31 -3.97 -13.40
C VAL A 151 -21.52 -3.52 -11.95
N THR A 152 -22.15 -2.37 -11.76
CA THR A 152 -22.41 -1.82 -10.43
C THR A 152 -23.56 -2.59 -9.78
N VAL A 153 -23.34 -3.07 -8.56
CA VAL A 153 -24.40 -3.68 -7.75
C VAL A 153 -25.31 -2.58 -7.19
N ASP A 154 -26.62 -2.72 -7.35
CA ASP A 154 -27.59 -1.82 -6.70
C ASP A 154 -27.60 -2.11 -5.21
N ALA A 155 -26.98 -1.22 -4.43
CA ALA A 155 -26.86 -1.37 -2.99
C ALA A 155 -28.21 -1.49 -2.27
N THR A 156 -29.26 -0.81 -2.76
CA THR A 156 -30.57 -0.81 -2.10
C THR A 156 -31.33 -2.11 -2.34
N ARG A 157 -31.35 -2.59 -3.59
CA ARG A 157 -31.96 -3.88 -3.94
C ARG A 157 -31.18 -5.04 -3.33
N GLU A 158 -29.86 -4.97 -3.33
CA GLU A 158 -29.02 -6.00 -2.71
C GLU A 158 -29.19 -6.05 -1.18
N ALA A 159 -29.26 -4.89 -0.51
CA ALA A 159 -29.55 -4.86 0.93
C ALA A 159 -30.95 -5.43 1.25
N LYS A 160 -31.94 -5.22 0.38
CA LYS A 160 -33.27 -5.81 0.54
C LYS A 160 -33.21 -7.34 0.43
N ARG A 161 -32.53 -7.87 -0.59
CA ARG A 161 -32.32 -9.30 -0.78
C ARG A 161 -31.63 -9.93 0.42
N LEU A 162 -30.55 -9.32 0.92
CA LEU A 162 -29.82 -9.81 2.09
C LEU A 162 -30.69 -9.86 3.36
N ARG A 163 -31.57 -8.88 3.57
CA ARG A 163 -32.52 -8.89 4.69
C ARG A 163 -33.58 -9.98 4.55
N GLU A 164 -34.08 -10.21 3.35
CA GLU A 164 -35.02 -11.29 3.05
C GLU A 164 -34.38 -12.66 3.28
N ASN A 165 -33.15 -12.88 2.80
CA ASN A 165 -32.40 -14.11 3.06
C ASN A 165 -32.17 -14.32 4.56
N ALA A 166 -31.79 -13.27 5.29
CA ALA A 166 -31.62 -13.35 6.75
C ALA A 166 -32.92 -13.72 7.46
N ALA A 167 -34.07 -13.17 7.03
CA ALA A 167 -35.38 -13.50 7.59
C ALA A 167 -35.82 -14.94 7.27
N LEU A 168 -35.40 -15.48 6.13
CA LEU A 168 -35.67 -16.85 5.69
C LEU A 168 -34.63 -17.87 6.20
N GLY A 169 -33.59 -17.43 6.91
CA GLY A 169 -32.49 -18.28 7.37
C GLY A 169 -31.61 -18.84 6.25
N GLN A 170 -31.60 -18.19 5.08
CA GLN A 170 -30.81 -18.59 3.92
C GLN A 170 -29.42 -17.93 3.92
N ASP A 171 -28.44 -18.59 3.29
CA ASP A 171 -27.08 -18.04 3.12
C ASP A 171 -27.14 -16.74 2.27
N THR A 172 -26.20 -15.82 2.52
CA THR A 172 -26.08 -14.56 1.77
C THR A 172 -25.79 -14.78 0.30
N ARG A 173 -25.23 -15.93 -0.10
CA ARG A 173 -24.93 -16.30 -1.49
C ARG A 173 -26.15 -16.79 -2.30
N VAL A 174 -27.30 -17.01 -1.66
CA VAL A 174 -28.48 -17.55 -2.34
C VAL A 174 -29.23 -16.44 -3.09
N GLY A 175 -29.39 -16.62 -4.40
CA GLY A 175 -30.14 -15.71 -5.28
C GLY A 175 -29.25 -14.81 -6.14
N ASP A 176 -29.86 -14.16 -7.13
CA ASP A 176 -29.15 -13.30 -8.07
C ASP A 176 -28.80 -11.95 -7.43
N THR A 177 -27.55 -11.51 -7.58
CA THR A 177 -27.10 -10.19 -7.13
C THR A 177 -27.77 -9.10 -7.97
N ALA A 178 -28.41 -8.13 -7.32
CA ALA A 178 -29.10 -7.07 -8.03
C ALA A 178 -28.12 -6.10 -8.68
N VAL A 179 -28.02 -6.13 -10.01
CA VAL A 179 -27.17 -5.22 -10.80
C VAL A 179 -27.97 -4.00 -11.26
N GLU A 180 -27.35 -2.83 -11.27
CA GLU A 180 -27.85 -1.65 -11.99
C GLU A 180 -27.65 -1.83 -13.49
N GLN A 181 -28.75 -1.91 -14.25
CA GLN A 181 -28.65 -1.89 -15.70
C GLN A 181 -28.24 -0.48 -16.14
N PRO A 182 -27.29 -0.34 -17.08
CA PRO A 182 -26.94 0.97 -17.63
C PRO A 182 -28.20 1.58 -18.24
N LYS A 183 -28.66 2.71 -17.68
CA LYS A 183 -29.78 3.47 -18.25
C LYS A 183 -29.36 3.89 -19.66
N LEU A 184 -30.05 3.39 -20.67
CA LEU A 184 -29.87 3.80 -22.06
C LEU A 184 -30.04 5.32 -22.11
N ARG A 185 -28.97 6.05 -22.40
CA ARG A 185 -29.05 7.50 -22.60
C ARG A 185 -29.95 7.74 -23.80
N SER A 186 -31.11 8.36 -23.56
CA SER A 186 -31.96 8.83 -24.65
C SER A 186 -31.31 10.06 -25.29
N PHE A 187 -31.57 10.28 -26.58
CA PHE A 187 -31.09 11.45 -27.33
C PHE A 187 -31.36 12.77 -26.61
N PHE A 188 -32.48 12.87 -25.88
CA PHE A 188 -32.85 14.05 -25.10
C PHE A 188 -31.91 14.33 -23.90
N ASP A 189 -31.39 13.29 -23.22
CA ASP A 189 -30.39 13.44 -22.12
C ASP A 189 -29.01 13.89 -22.65
N SER A 190 -28.80 13.89 -23.98
CA SER A 190 -27.53 14.31 -24.59
C SER A 190 -27.52 15.76 -25.08
N ILE A 191 -28.70 16.40 -25.17
CA ILE A 191 -28.86 17.74 -25.75
C ILE A 191 -29.23 18.79 -24.68
N PHE A 192 -29.87 18.36 -23.59
CA PHE A 192 -30.19 19.20 -22.43
C PHE A 192 -29.25 18.88 -21.28
#